data_AF-A0A1D2NMS1-F1
#
_entry.id   AF-A0A1D2NMS1-F1
#
_cell.length_a   1.000
_cell.length_b   1.000
_cell.length_c   1.000
_cell.angle_alpha   90.00
_cell.angle_beta   90.00
_cell.angle_gamma   90.00
#
_symmetry.space_group_name_H-M   'P 1'
#
loop_
_entity.id
_entity.type
_entity.pdbx_description
1 polymer ?
#
loop_
_entity_poly.entity_id
_entity_poly.type
_entity_poly.pdbx_seq_one_letter_code
_entity_poly.pdbx_strand_id
1 'polypeptide(L)'
;MTSELSPNLGTGHSCGHIVEKGVVSLERSLKQLNIEASMSDTSKNDLDQWIEQLYQCKQLTESQVKRLCEKAKEILVYESNVCEVSSPVTICGDIHGQFHDLIELFQVGGKCPHTNYLFMGDYVDRGKYSVETVSLLIALKARYKDNITILRGNHESREITKVYGFYDECLTKYGNANVWKYFTDLFDYFPLTALVDSKIFCVHGGLSPSIDTLDHIRQLRRFNEVPDAGGMFDLLWSDPDENPAWGQSKRRGGGVYAFGQVISDMFNHRNGTNLISRAHQWVMDGFKWHHNQRVVTIFSAPKYCGILENIGAMMQIDDQKGRSITSTEVDQWIEQLKDCKKLTEHQVKMLCAKAKEILAEEPNVKEVQTPVTICGDIHGQFHDLLELFRQGGQCPATNYIFMGDYVDRGLYSVETISLLIALKVRHQDRITILRGNHESRGLTTVYGFYDECMRKYGTASVWNAFTDLFDFLPISALVDSEIFCVHGGLGPSVGTLDKLRRLDRFQEIPAEGPISDLLWSDPQVRDGYAKSKRGTGFYFGPDVTRTFQEVNQILVVSRAHQMVEKGFEWCQGGAVVTMFSAPNYCYHCGNKAAILQLDETLDYSLVIFEGTPPPECD
;
A
#
# COMPACT_ATOMS: atom_id res chain seq x y z
N MET A 1 -7.10 -57.18 -56.59
CA MET A 1 -7.50 -56.64 -57.90
C MET A 1 -8.47 -55.50 -57.64
N THR A 2 -8.07 -54.28 -58.04
CA THR A 2 -8.83 -53.01 -58.15
C THR A 2 -9.62 -52.55 -56.91
N SER A 3 -9.10 -51.76 -55.97
CA SER A 3 -8.47 -50.40 -55.98
C SER A 3 -9.47 -49.25 -55.89
N GLU A 4 -9.37 -48.52 -54.79
CA GLU A 4 -10.15 -47.34 -54.40
C GLU A 4 -9.95 -46.12 -55.31
N LEU A 5 -11.10 -45.44 -55.54
CA LEU A 5 -11.40 -44.01 -55.48
C LEU A 5 -10.43 -42.96 -56.06
N SER A 6 -10.95 -42.28 -57.09
CA SER A 6 -10.76 -40.88 -57.50
C SER A 6 -11.76 -40.60 -58.65
N PRO A 7 -12.11 -39.36 -59.08
CA PRO A 7 -11.89 -38.02 -58.50
C PRO A 7 -13.08 -37.00 -58.65
N ASN A 8 -12.90 -35.78 -58.12
CA ASN A 8 -13.23 -34.44 -58.70
C ASN A 8 -14.70 -34.05 -59.06
N LEU A 9 -15.20 -32.80 -58.97
CA LEU A 9 -14.62 -31.44 -58.82
C LEU A 9 -15.76 -30.40 -58.58
N GLY A 10 -15.45 -29.32 -57.86
CA GLY A 10 -16.05 -27.96 -58.03
C GLY A 10 -17.26 -27.60 -57.14
N THR A 11 -17.41 -26.41 -56.54
CA THR A 11 -16.79 -25.09 -56.81
C THR A 11 -17.06 -24.09 -55.66
N GLY A 12 -16.02 -23.29 -55.34
CA GLY A 12 -16.08 -21.87 -54.89
C GLY A 12 -16.43 -21.55 -53.44
N HIS A 13 -15.83 -20.58 -52.76
CA HIS A 13 -14.73 -19.66 -53.04
C HIS A 13 -14.14 -19.27 -51.66
N SER A 14 -12.82 -19.39 -51.51
CA SER A 14 -12.03 -18.82 -50.41
C SER A 14 -11.22 -17.64 -50.95
N CYS A 15 -11.00 -16.61 -50.14
CA CYS A 15 -9.86 -15.73 -50.34
C CYS A 15 -9.36 -15.24 -48.98
N GLY A 16 -8.27 -15.85 -48.52
CA GLY A 16 -7.39 -15.22 -47.54
C GLY A 16 -6.61 -14.09 -48.22
N HIS A 17 -6.24 -13.08 -47.45
CA HIS A 17 -5.28 -12.07 -47.88
C HIS A 17 -3.96 -12.27 -47.16
N ILE A 18 -2.96 -12.53 -47.99
CA ILE A 18 -1.53 -12.40 -47.77
C ILE A 18 -1.23 -10.90 -47.64
N VAL A 19 -0.33 -10.52 -46.73
CA VAL A 19 0.36 -9.23 -46.83
C VAL A 19 1.87 -9.48 -46.82
N GLU A 20 2.51 -8.93 -47.85
CA GLU A 20 3.92 -9.02 -48.22
C GLU A 20 4.91 -8.43 -47.21
N LYS A 21 6.15 -8.94 -47.28
CA LYS A 21 7.36 -8.24 -46.83
C LYS A 21 7.87 -7.30 -47.93
N GLY A 22 8.26 -6.08 -47.55
CA GLY A 22 9.12 -5.19 -48.33
C GLY A 22 10.15 -4.51 -47.42
N VAL A 23 11.43 -4.63 -47.77
CA VAL A 23 12.61 -4.05 -47.11
C VAL A 23 13.16 -2.94 -47.99
N VAL A 24 13.42 -1.73 -47.45
CA VAL A 24 14.52 -0.86 -47.89
C VAL A 24 15.10 -0.07 -46.71
N SER A 25 16.31 -0.50 -46.32
CA SER A 25 17.51 0.24 -45.91
C SER A 25 17.41 1.55 -45.10
N LEU A 26 18.02 1.53 -43.91
CA LEU A 26 18.96 2.57 -43.46
C LEU A 26 19.92 1.93 -42.44
N GLU A 27 20.97 1.27 -42.94
CA GLU A 27 22.13 0.89 -42.13
C GLU A 27 23.09 2.09 -42.04
N ARG A 28 23.36 2.53 -40.81
CA ARG A 28 24.72 2.81 -40.33
C ARG A 28 24.72 2.97 -38.80
N SER A 29 25.63 2.21 -38.17
CA SER A 29 26.09 2.30 -36.78
C SER A 29 25.35 1.47 -35.71
N LEU A 30 25.43 0.14 -35.81
CA LEU A 30 25.14 -0.80 -34.71
C LEU A 30 26.24 -1.85 -34.48
N LYS A 31 27.51 -1.51 -34.75
CA LYS A 31 28.66 -2.37 -34.38
C LYS A 31 29.30 -2.04 -33.03
N GLN A 32 28.67 -1.17 -32.22
CA GLN A 32 29.19 -0.77 -30.92
C GLN A 32 28.32 -1.21 -29.73
N LEU A 33 27.10 -1.73 -29.98
CA LEU A 33 26.14 -2.12 -28.93
C LEU A 33 26.13 -3.61 -28.57
N ASN A 34 26.76 -4.48 -29.38
CA ASN A 34 26.78 -5.93 -29.12
C ASN A 34 27.97 -6.42 -28.26
N ILE A 35 28.82 -5.51 -27.77
CA ILE A 35 29.90 -5.85 -26.81
C ILE A 35 29.46 -5.55 -25.36
N GLU A 36 28.53 -4.60 -25.16
CA GLU A 36 28.04 -4.23 -23.82
C GLU A 36 27.05 -5.25 -23.24
N ALA A 37 26.22 -5.89 -24.09
CA ALA A 37 25.25 -6.88 -23.65
C ALA A 37 25.89 -8.16 -23.07
N SER A 38 26.99 -8.67 -23.66
CA SER A 38 27.65 -9.89 -23.16
C SER A 38 28.49 -9.65 -21.89
N MET A 39 28.98 -8.42 -21.66
CA MET A 39 29.65 -8.06 -20.41
C MET A 39 28.65 -7.89 -19.25
N SER A 40 27.41 -7.44 -19.54
CA SER A 40 26.37 -7.25 -18.52
C SER A 40 25.90 -8.55 -17.87
N ASP A 41 25.76 -9.62 -18.65
CA ASP A 41 25.23 -10.91 -18.19
C ASP A 41 26.25 -11.69 -17.33
N THR A 42 27.53 -11.63 -17.74
CA THR A 42 28.65 -12.20 -16.96
C THR A 42 28.82 -11.47 -15.61
N SER A 43 28.59 -10.15 -15.59
CA SER A 43 28.76 -9.33 -14.39
C SER A 43 27.69 -9.57 -13.31
N LYS A 44 26.46 -9.90 -13.72
CA LYS A 44 25.37 -10.27 -12.80
C LYS A 44 25.64 -11.62 -12.16
N ASN A 45 26.13 -12.57 -12.96
CA ASN A 45 26.50 -13.90 -12.51
C ASN A 45 27.65 -13.85 -11.47
N ASP A 46 28.65 -13.00 -11.67
CA ASP A 46 29.75 -12.81 -10.70
C ASP A 46 29.25 -12.25 -9.35
N LEU A 47 28.37 -11.25 -9.35
CA LEU A 47 27.84 -10.63 -8.12
C LEU A 47 27.00 -11.62 -7.32
N ASP A 48 26.14 -12.40 -7.97
CA ASP A 48 25.29 -13.38 -7.30
C ASP A 48 26.15 -14.47 -6.60
N GLN A 49 27.21 -14.93 -7.27
CA GLN A 49 28.18 -15.87 -6.68
C GLN A 49 28.93 -15.26 -5.48
N TRP A 50 29.38 -14.02 -5.59
CA TRP A 50 30.07 -13.34 -4.48
C TRP A 50 29.15 -13.12 -3.28
N ILE A 51 27.89 -12.76 -3.52
CA ILE A 51 26.88 -12.61 -2.46
C ILE A 51 26.66 -13.97 -1.75
N GLU A 52 26.49 -15.06 -2.50
CA GLU A 52 26.33 -16.40 -1.92
C GLU A 52 27.54 -16.82 -1.09
N GLN A 53 28.76 -16.60 -1.60
CA GLN A 53 30.01 -16.84 -0.89
C GLN A 53 30.07 -16.02 0.41
N LEU A 54 29.75 -14.73 0.34
CA LEU A 54 29.80 -13.81 1.47
C LEU A 54 28.77 -14.18 2.53
N TYR A 55 27.56 -14.60 2.17
CA TYR A 55 26.54 -15.09 3.13
C TYR A 55 27.03 -16.29 3.96
N GLN A 56 28.01 -17.05 3.46
CA GLN A 56 28.67 -18.14 4.19
C GLN A 56 29.86 -17.65 5.05
N CYS A 57 30.03 -16.34 5.22
CA CYS A 57 31.17 -15.70 5.89
C CYS A 57 32.52 -16.10 5.25
N LYS A 58 32.56 -16.29 3.93
CA LYS A 58 33.80 -16.60 3.20
C LYS A 58 34.33 -15.35 2.53
N GLN A 59 35.55 -14.95 2.88
CA GLN A 59 36.21 -13.79 2.28
C GLN A 59 36.37 -13.95 0.76
N LEU A 60 36.22 -12.85 0.01
CA LEU A 60 36.54 -12.79 -1.41
C LEU A 60 38.08 -12.80 -1.61
N THR A 61 38.54 -13.09 -2.82
CA THR A 61 39.97 -12.91 -3.17
C THR A 61 40.29 -11.42 -3.35
N GLU A 62 41.57 -11.04 -3.25
CA GLU A 62 42.01 -9.65 -3.46
C GLU A 62 41.54 -9.09 -4.82
N SER A 63 41.58 -9.91 -5.89
CA SER A 63 41.13 -9.51 -7.22
C SER A 63 39.61 -9.34 -7.30
N GLN A 64 38.84 -10.18 -6.61
CA GLN A 64 37.39 -10.04 -6.51
C GLN A 64 37.01 -8.77 -5.73
N VAL A 65 37.68 -8.49 -4.60
CA VAL A 65 37.45 -7.25 -3.83
C VAL A 65 37.75 -6.01 -4.66
N LYS A 66 38.87 -6.00 -5.40
CA LYS A 66 39.21 -4.89 -6.30
C LYS A 66 38.10 -4.64 -7.32
N ARG A 67 37.65 -5.69 -8.01
CA ARG A 67 36.56 -5.61 -9.01
C ARG A 67 35.24 -5.17 -8.39
N LEU A 68 34.92 -5.65 -7.19
CA LEU A 68 33.73 -5.25 -6.45
C LEU A 68 33.76 -3.75 -6.13
N CYS A 69 34.90 -3.24 -5.65
CA CYS A 69 35.05 -1.82 -5.36
C CYS A 69 34.95 -0.95 -6.63
N GLU A 70 35.55 -1.38 -7.74
CA GLU A 70 35.44 -0.69 -9.03
C GLU A 70 33.97 -0.60 -9.50
N LYS A 71 33.22 -1.72 -9.43
CA LYS A 71 31.78 -1.76 -9.74
C LYS A 71 30.96 -0.84 -8.85
N ALA A 72 31.26 -0.78 -7.56
CA ALA A 72 30.54 0.09 -6.64
C ALA A 72 30.83 1.57 -6.92
N LYS A 73 32.08 1.94 -7.28
CA LYS A 73 32.42 3.31 -7.68
C LYS A 73 31.65 3.76 -8.92
N GLU A 74 31.45 2.88 -9.91
CA GLU A 74 30.65 3.17 -11.12
C GLU A 74 29.20 3.57 -10.79
N ILE A 75 28.66 3.08 -9.68
CA ILE A 75 27.30 3.40 -9.21
C ILE A 75 27.33 4.68 -8.36
N LEU A 76 28.16 4.67 -7.31
CA LEU A 76 28.17 5.69 -6.26
C LEU A 76 28.68 7.06 -6.74
N VAL A 77 29.41 7.12 -7.87
CA VAL A 77 29.83 8.40 -8.46
C VAL A 77 28.64 9.27 -8.90
N TYR A 78 27.51 8.65 -9.28
CA TYR A 78 26.32 9.35 -9.74
C TYR A 78 25.30 9.66 -8.63
N GLU A 79 25.49 9.10 -7.43
CA GLU A 79 24.57 9.34 -6.31
C GLU A 79 24.77 10.75 -5.71
N SER A 80 23.72 11.34 -5.16
CA SER A 80 23.81 12.65 -4.48
C SER A 80 24.36 12.50 -3.07
N ASN A 81 24.96 13.55 -2.49
CA ASN A 81 25.26 13.53 -1.05
C ASN A 81 24.02 13.39 -0.18
N VAL A 82 22.86 13.80 -0.70
CA VAL A 82 21.53 13.61 -0.11
C VAL A 82 20.79 12.63 -1.01
N CYS A 83 20.78 11.35 -0.63
CA CYS A 83 20.08 10.29 -1.37
C CYS A 83 18.59 10.30 -1.05
N GLU A 84 17.73 10.43 -2.06
CA GLU A 84 16.29 10.29 -1.89
C GLU A 84 15.93 8.81 -1.77
N VAL A 85 15.16 8.44 -0.75
CA VAL A 85 14.76 7.05 -0.47
C VAL A 85 13.25 7.01 -0.26
N SER A 86 12.57 6.06 -0.88
CA SER A 86 11.13 5.86 -0.70
C SER A 86 10.86 4.76 0.32
N SER A 87 9.81 4.93 1.12
CA SER A 87 9.21 3.81 1.85
C SER A 87 8.57 2.79 0.87
N PRO A 88 8.45 1.50 1.25
CA PRO A 88 8.88 0.93 2.52
C PRO A 88 10.41 0.77 2.57
N VAL A 89 11.03 1.09 3.70
CA VAL A 89 12.48 0.96 3.91
C VAL A 89 12.82 0.64 5.37
N THR A 90 13.82 -0.20 5.56
CA THR A 90 14.39 -0.53 6.87
C THR A 90 15.71 0.23 7.07
N ILE A 91 15.79 1.05 8.11
CA ILE A 91 16.92 1.91 8.42
C ILE A 91 17.78 1.26 9.51
N CYS A 92 19.08 1.13 9.23
CA CYS A 92 20.07 0.46 10.07
C CYS A 92 21.16 1.44 10.51
N GLY A 93 21.56 1.35 11.78
CA GLY A 93 22.70 2.06 12.34
C GLY A 93 24.00 1.25 12.25
N ASP A 94 24.92 1.52 13.18
CA ASP A 94 26.29 0.97 13.18
C ASP A 94 26.33 -0.57 13.26
N ILE A 95 27.33 -1.18 12.59
CA ILE A 95 27.53 -2.63 12.50
C ILE A 95 28.95 -3.06 12.93
N HIS A 96 29.99 -2.29 12.61
CA HIS A 96 31.37 -2.49 13.08
C HIS A 96 31.91 -3.93 12.92
N GLY A 97 31.86 -4.49 11.71
CA GLY A 97 32.43 -5.81 11.44
C GLY A 97 31.78 -6.98 12.22
N GLN A 98 30.61 -6.77 12.82
CA GLN A 98 29.80 -7.83 13.45
C GLN A 98 28.97 -8.58 12.39
N PHE A 99 29.66 -9.35 11.55
CA PHE A 99 29.06 -10.02 10.38
C PHE A 99 27.85 -10.89 10.72
N HIS A 100 27.92 -11.70 11.77
CA HIS A 100 26.82 -12.59 12.12
C HIS A 100 25.57 -11.83 12.57
N ASP A 101 25.75 -10.69 13.24
CA ASP A 101 24.63 -9.82 13.61
C ASP A 101 24.04 -9.13 12.38
N LEU A 102 24.85 -8.79 11.36
CA LEU A 102 24.35 -8.34 10.06
C LEU A 102 23.51 -9.42 9.36
N ILE A 103 23.91 -10.70 9.45
CA ILE A 103 23.12 -11.80 8.90
C ILE A 103 21.79 -11.94 9.64
N GLU A 104 21.80 -11.87 10.97
CA GLU A 104 20.58 -11.89 11.78
C GLU A 104 19.67 -10.70 11.45
N LEU A 105 20.23 -9.52 11.23
CA LEU A 105 19.53 -8.33 10.79
C LEU A 105 18.75 -8.58 9.50
N PHE A 106 19.34 -9.26 8.50
CA PHE A 106 18.64 -9.67 7.28
C PHE A 106 17.63 -10.81 7.48
N GLN A 107 17.82 -11.68 8.48
CA GLN A 107 16.83 -12.70 8.82
C GLN A 107 15.58 -12.07 9.44
N VAL A 108 15.75 -11.07 10.30
CA VAL A 108 14.67 -10.35 10.98
C VAL A 108 13.97 -9.36 10.05
N GLY A 109 14.74 -8.55 9.30
CA GLY A 109 14.18 -7.51 8.42
C GLY A 109 13.76 -8.00 7.03
N GLY A 110 14.18 -9.22 6.65
CA GLY A 110 13.94 -9.79 5.32
C GLY A 110 15.10 -9.63 4.35
N LYS A 111 15.16 -10.47 3.31
CA LYS A 111 16.29 -10.48 2.37
C LYS A 111 16.08 -9.48 1.23
N CYS A 112 17.16 -8.88 0.75
CA CYS A 112 17.16 -8.21 -0.55
C CYS A 112 16.89 -9.22 -1.68
N PRO A 113 16.15 -8.83 -2.75
CA PRO A 113 15.56 -7.51 -2.99
C PRO A 113 14.14 -7.30 -2.41
N HIS A 114 13.64 -8.21 -1.57
CA HIS A 114 12.27 -8.12 -1.04
C HIS A 114 12.09 -7.03 0.02
N THR A 115 13.16 -6.66 0.72
CA THR A 115 13.20 -5.55 1.67
C THR A 115 14.21 -4.50 1.20
N ASN A 116 13.82 -3.22 1.24
CA ASN A 116 14.74 -2.11 1.01
C ASN A 116 15.44 -1.73 2.31
N TYR A 117 16.74 -1.41 2.22
CA TYR A 117 17.56 -1.02 3.36
C TYR A 117 18.28 0.30 3.13
N LEU A 118 18.38 1.08 4.21
CA LEU A 118 19.25 2.25 4.33
C LEU A 118 20.22 2.03 5.49
N PHE A 119 21.50 1.91 5.20
CA PHE A 119 22.56 1.76 6.18
C PHE A 119 23.27 3.11 6.41
N MET A 120 23.37 3.54 7.67
CA MET A 120 23.80 4.91 8.01
C MET A 120 25.32 5.10 8.18
N GLY A 121 26.13 4.03 8.17
CA GLY A 121 27.59 4.12 8.31
C GLY A 121 28.18 3.09 9.29
N ASP A 122 29.49 3.19 9.51
CA ASP A 122 30.28 2.40 10.46
C ASP A 122 30.14 0.87 10.27
N TYR A 123 30.59 0.41 9.11
CA TYR A 123 30.55 -1.00 8.70
C TYR A 123 31.77 -1.80 9.16
N VAL A 124 32.89 -1.11 9.36
CA VAL A 124 34.20 -1.70 9.64
C VAL A 124 34.71 -1.34 11.05
N ASP A 125 35.85 -1.92 11.40
CA ASP A 125 36.54 -1.79 12.69
C ASP A 125 35.81 -2.46 13.87
N ARG A 126 36.55 -2.68 14.97
CA ARG A 126 36.09 -3.22 16.28
C ARG A 126 35.55 -4.65 16.27
N GLY A 127 34.89 -5.10 15.21
CA GLY A 127 34.52 -6.49 14.98
C GLY A 127 35.62 -7.31 14.31
N LYS A 128 35.39 -8.62 14.17
CA LYS A 128 36.38 -9.58 13.61
C LYS A 128 36.24 -9.80 12.10
N TYR A 129 35.14 -9.35 11.51
CA TYR A 129 34.73 -9.68 10.14
C TYR A 129 34.40 -8.42 9.33
N SER A 130 35.16 -7.35 9.51
CA SER A 130 34.93 -6.09 8.80
C SER A 130 35.01 -6.28 7.29
N VAL A 131 35.97 -7.07 6.81
CA VAL A 131 36.15 -7.37 5.38
C VAL A 131 34.90 -8.02 4.80
N GLU A 132 34.34 -9.03 5.45
CA GLU A 132 33.14 -9.74 4.98
C GLU A 132 31.89 -8.86 5.10
N THR A 133 31.74 -8.12 6.21
CA THR A 133 30.62 -7.19 6.44
C THR A 133 30.53 -6.15 5.33
N VAL A 134 31.62 -5.40 5.09
CA VAL A 134 31.61 -4.34 4.07
C VAL A 134 31.53 -4.93 2.66
N SER A 135 32.17 -6.08 2.40
CA SER A 135 32.05 -6.76 1.10
C SER A 135 30.60 -7.16 0.80
N LEU A 136 29.87 -7.68 1.78
CA LEU A 136 28.48 -8.10 1.60
C LEU A 136 27.58 -6.90 1.29
N LEU A 137 27.68 -5.81 2.06
CA LEU A 137 26.90 -4.60 1.83
C LEU A 137 27.19 -4.00 0.45
N ILE A 138 28.46 -3.98 0.02
CA ILE A 138 28.84 -3.45 -1.29
C ILE A 138 28.41 -4.36 -2.44
N ALA A 139 28.47 -5.68 -2.26
CA ALA A 139 27.96 -6.62 -3.26
C ALA A 139 26.45 -6.50 -3.42
N LEU A 140 25.71 -6.37 -2.31
CA LEU A 140 24.27 -6.13 -2.33
C LEU A 140 23.93 -4.76 -2.96
N LYS A 141 24.67 -3.69 -2.64
CA LYS A 141 24.52 -2.37 -3.30
C LYS A 141 24.76 -2.46 -4.81
N ALA A 142 25.82 -3.15 -5.23
CA ALA A 142 26.13 -3.31 -6.65
C ALA A 142 25.07 -4.13 -7.39
N ARG A 143 24.48 -5.13 -6.73
CA ARG A 143 23.49 -6.04 -7.33
C ARG A 143 22.06 -5.50 -7.32
N TYR A 144 21.69 -4.79 -6.27
CA TYR A 144 20.35 -4.29 -5.97
C TYR A 144 20.41 -2.79 -5.67
N LYS A 145 20.94 -2.02 -6.63
CA LYS A 145 21.25 -0.58 -6.48
C LYS A 145 20.10 0.27 -5.93
N ASP A 146 18.86 -0.11 -6.23
CA ASP A 146 17.64 0.62 -5.87
C ASP A 146 17.06 0.12 -4.52
N ASN A 147 17.53 -1.01 -3.99
CA ASN A 147 17.06 -1.60 -2.73
C ASN A 147 18.03 -1.36 -1.56
N ILE A 148 19.32 -1.11 -1.84
CA ILE A 148 20.33 -0.83 -0.80
C ILE A 148 20.80 0.61 -0.96
N THR A 149 20.65 1.40 0.08
CA THR A 149 21.31 2.70 0.22
C THR A 149 22.36 2.60 1.33
N ILE A 150 23.57 3.10 1.06
CA ILE A 150 24.69 3.10 2.01
C ILE A 150 25.17 4.53 2.20
N LEU A 151 25.35 4.94 3.45
CA LEU A 151 25.92 6.23 3.81
C LEU A 151 27.35 6.05 4.36
N ARG A 152 28.12 7.13 4.35
CA ARG A 152 29.45 7.20 4.95
C ARG A 152 29.33 7.41 6.44
N GLY A 153 30.00 6.59 7.24
CA GLY A 153 30.27 6.83 8.65
C GLY A 153 31.68 7.35 8.89
N ASN A 154 32.02 7.60 10.16
CA ASN A 154 33.36 8.08 10.52
C ASN A 154 34.42 6.96 10.46
N HIS A 155 34.01 5.70 10.56
CA HIS A 155 34.86 4.54 10.36
C HIS A 155 35.14 4.23 8.87
N GLU A 156 34.43 4.87 7.95
CA GLU A 156 34.74 4.87 6.52
C GLU A 156 35.78 5.97 6.17
N SER A 157 36.89 6.01 6.92
CA SER A 157 38.01 6.95 6.77
C SER A 157 39.38 6.27 6.91
N ARG A 158 40.41 6.79 6.23
CA ARG A 158 41.75 6.17 6.26
C ARG A 158 42.43 6.28 7.62
N GLU A 159 42.15 7.34 8.37
CA GLU A 159 42.77 7.56 9.68
C GLU A 159 42.18 6.64 10.74
N ILE A 160 40.85 6.52 10.80
CA ILE A 160 40.16 5.70 11.81
C ILE A 160 40.43 4.22 11.58
N THR A 161 40.37 3.75 10.33
CA THR A 161 40.60 2.33 10.00
C THR A 161 42.00 1.81 10.30
N LYS A 162 43.00 2.70 10.42
CA LYS A 162 44.36 2.33 10.86
C LYS A 162 44.47 2.13 12.37
N VAL A 163 43.57 2.71 13.13
CA VAL A 163 43.61 2.72 14.60
C VAL A 163 42.71 1.64 15.19
N TYR A 164 41.56 1.36 14.57
CA TYR A 164 40.50 0.55 15.17
C TYR A 164 40.33 -0.86 14.57
N GLY A 165 41.29 -1.29 13.73
CA GLY A 165 41.53 -2.69 13.42
C GLY A 165 41.30 -3.12 11.97
N PHE A 166 40.61 -2.33 11.14
CA PHE A 166 40.33 -2.72 9.76
C PHE A 166 41.59 -2.86 8.89
N TYR A 167 42.57 -1.97 9.07
CA TYR A 167 43.87 -2.06 8.41
C TYR A 167 44.58 -3.38 8.75
N ASP A 168 44.67 -3.71 10.04
CA ASP A 168 45.33 -4.92 10.52
C ASP A 168 44.58 -6.19 10.09
N GLU A 169 43.24 -6.15 10.06
CA GLU A 169 42.41 -7.24 9.55
C GLU A 169 42.72 -7.51 8.06
N CYS A 170 42.77 -6.47 7.23
CA CYS A 170 43.13 -6.62 5.82
C CYS A 170 44.54 -7.18 5.64
N LEU A 171 45.51 -6.66 6.38
CA LEU A 171 46.90 -7.13 6.32
C LEU A 171 47.00 -8.61 6.72
N THR A 172 46.27 -9.01 7.76
CA THR A 172 46.25 -10.40 8.24
C THR A 172 45.59 -11.34 7.25
N LYS A 173 44.45 -10.96 6.65
CA LYS A 173 43.67 -11.82 5.75
C LYS A 173 44.26 -11.96 4.34
N TYR A 174 44.96 -10.93 3.85
CA TYR A 174 45.47 -10.88 2.46
C TYR A 174 47.00 -10.83 2.37
N GLY A 175 47.70 -10.70 3.49
CA GLY A 175 49.17 -10.60 3.54
C GLY A 175 49.74 -9.26 3.04
N ASN A 176 48.87 -8.31 2.67
CA ASN A 176 49.26 -6.99 2.18
C ASN A 176 48.13 -5.96 2.41
N ALA A 177 48.43 -4.67 2.22
CA ALA A 177 47.48 -3.57 2.48
C ALA A 177 46.60 -3.17 1.27
N ASN A 178 46.61 -3.91 0.16
CA ASN A 178 45.89 -3.52 -1.07
C ASN A 178 44.37 -3.51 -0.87
N VAL A 179 43.82 -4.52 -0.19
CA VAL A 179 42.37 -4.59 0.10
C VAL A 179 41.92 -3.39 0.93
N TRP A 180 42.69 -3.00 1.95
CA TRP A 180 42.42 -1.78 2.71
C TRP A 180 42.43 -0.53 1.83
N LYS A 181 43.39 -0.41 0.89
CA LYS A 181 43.42 0.70 -0.07
C LYS A 181 42.18 0.70 -0.97
N TYR A 182 41.78 -0.45 -1.51
CA TYR A 182 40.60 -0.54 -2.39
C TYR A 182 39.32 -0.07 -1.68
N PHE A 183 39.11 -0.50 -0.43
CA PHE A 183 37.96 -0.08 0.35
C PHE A 183 38.03 1.40 0.77
N THR A 184 39.16 1.87 1.27
CA THR A 184 39.28 3.28 1.67
C THR A 184 39.15 4.24 0.49
N ASP A 185 39.62 3.86 -0.70
CA ASP A 185 39.36 4.62 -1.93
C ASP A 185 37.90 4.54 -2.38
N LEU A 186 37.17 3.49 -2.02
CA LEU A 186 35.73 3.37 -2.27
C LEU A 186 34.91 4.21 -1.29
N PHE A 187 35.32 4.30 -0.02
CA PHE A 187 34.63 5.06 1.02
C PHE A 187 34.44 6.55 0.68
N ASP A 188 35.38 7.13 -0.09
CA ASP A 188 35.25 8.50 -0.59
C ASP A 188 34.04 8.71 -1.52
N TYR A 189 33.49 7.64 -2.08
CA TYR A 189 32.32 7.70 -2.96
C TYR A 189 30.99 7.62 -2.21
N PHE A 190 30.99 7.24 -0.92
CA PHE A 190 29.76 7.04 -0.16
C PHE A 190 29.01 8.37 0.05
N PRO A 191 27.70 8.42 -0.25
CA PRO A 191 26.84 9.53 0.13
C PRO A 191 26.93 9.87 1.62
N LEU A 192 26.69 11.13 1.97
CA LEU A 192 26.81 11.59 3.35
C LEU A 192 25.49 11.44 4.13
N THR A 193 24.35 11.62 3.45
CA THR A 193 23.03 11.62 4.06
C THR A 193 21.99 11.01 3.12
N ALA A 194 20.83 10.66 3.67
CA ALA A 194 19.64 10.29 2.92
C ALA A 194 18.42 11.05 3.41
N LEU A 195 17.38 11.11 2.57
CA LEU A 195 16.11 11.72 2.87
C LEU A 195 15.00 10.73 2.53
N VAL A 196 14.34 10.17 3.55
CA VAL A 196 13.23 9.22 3.36
C VAL A 196 11.91 9.98 3.25
N ASP A 197 11.18 9.74 2.14
CA ASP A 197 9.87 10.34 1.81
C ASP A 197 9.82 11.87 1.95
N SER A 198 10.96 12.55 1.75
CA SER A 198 11.11 13.99 1.99
C SER A 198 10.77 14.43 3.42
N LYS A 199 10.76 13.51 4.40
CA LYS A 199 10.31 13.76 5.77
C LYS A 199 11.30 13.32 6.85
N ILE A 200 12.10 12.29 6.60
CA ILE A 200 13.07 11.79 7.59
C ILE A 200 14.47 12.02 7.05
N PHE A 201 15.22 12.90 7.70
CA PHE A 201 16.62 13.15 7.37
C PHE A 201 17.50 12.12 8.07
N CYS A 202 18.24 11.33 7.29
CA CYS A 202 19.13 10.27 7.79
C CYS A 202 20.60 10.67 7.64
N VAL A 203 21.37 10.55 8.71
CA VAL A 203 22.80 10.94 8.76
C VAL A 203 23.57 10.03 9.72
N HIS A 204 24.87 9.82 9.55
CA HIS A 204 25.65 9.00 10.49
C HIS A 204 25.76 9.63 11.88
N GLY A 205 26.47 10.77 11.97
CA GLY A 205 26.66 11.54 13.19
C GLY A 205 25.47 12.45 13.43
N GLY A 206 25.53 13.71 13.04
CA GLY A 206 24.47 14.65 13.36
C GLY A 206 24.48 15.90 12.52
N LEU A 207 24.11 17.03 13.12
CA LEU A 207 24.04 18.32 12.43
C LEU A 207 25.38 19.06 12.48
N SER A 208 25.57 20.01 11.56
CA SER A 208 26.72 20.91 11.53
C SER A 208 26.30 22.38 11.72
N PRO A 209 27.05 23.19 12.48
CA PRO A 209 26.86 24.65 12.52
C PRO A 209 27.06 25.35 11.18
N SER A 210 27.74 24.70 10.23
CA SER A 210 28.00 25.23 8.89
C SER A 210 26.95 24.82 7.85
N ILE A 211 25.96 24.00 8.23
CA ILE A 211 24.96 23.42 7.33
C ILE A 211 23.56 23.77 7.83
N ASP A 212 22.92 24.70 7.12
CA ASP A 212 21.54 25.11 7.39
C ASP A 212 20.52 24.36 6.53
N THR A 213 20.90 23.96 5.31
CA THR A 213 19.98 23.39 4.31
C THR A 213 20.52 22.10 3.70
N LEU A 214 19.62 21.26 3.18
CA LEU A 214 19.99 20.07 2.40
C LEU A 214 20.84 20.42 1.16
N ASP A 215 20.65 21.60 0.57
CA ASP A 215 21.45 22.05 -0.57
C ASP A 215 22.92 22.32 -0.21
N HIS A 216 23.20 22.78 1.02
CA HIS A 216 24.59 22.89 1.49
C HIS A 216 25.27 21.52 1.52
N ILE A 217 24.54 20.46 1.92
CA ILE A 217 25.04 19.09 1.93
C ILE A 217 25.31 18.60 0.51
N ARG A 218 24.38 18.85 -0.43
CA ARG A 218 24.53 18.48 -1.86
C ARG A 218 25.81 19.08 -2.50
N GLN A 219 26.30 20.21 -1.99
CA GLN A 219 27.48 20.91 -2.51
C GLN A 219 28.82 20.46 -1.89
N LEU A 220 28.80 19.63 -0.84
CA LEU A 220 30.03 19.13 -0.21
C LEU A 220 30.83 18.24 -1.17
N ARG A 221 32.16 18.41 -1.18
CA ARG A 221 33.07 17.59 -2.01
C ARG A 221 33.40 16.26 -1.32
N ARG A 222 32.49 15.29 -1.41
CA ARG A 222 32.61 14.00 -0.71
C ARG A 222 33.76 13.10 -1.17
N PHE A 223 34.21 13.23 -2.44
CA PHE A 223 35.26 12.40 -3.07
C PHE A 223 36.68 12.71 -2.57
N ASN A 224 36.82 12.89 -1.26
CA ASN A 224 38.05 13.15 -0.56
C ASN A 224 38.01 12.43 0.79
N GLU A 225 39.18 12.31 1.40
CA GLU A 225 39.27 11.92 2.81
C GLU A 225 38.44 12.87 3.69
N VAL A 226 37.90 12.34 4.79
CA VAL A 226 37.16 13.14 5.77
C VAL A 226 38.12 14.21 6.34
N PRO A 227 37.78 15.51 6.25
CA PRO A 227 38.59 16.57 6.85
C PRO A 227 38.63 16.47 8.38
N ASP A 228 39.56 17.20 9.01
CA ASP A 228 39.66 17.32 10.48
C ASP A 228 38.66 18.34 11.08
N ALA A 229 37.95 19.10 10.25
CA ALA A 229 36.91 20.05 10.66
C ALA A 229 35.93 20.40 9.52
N GLY A 230 34.80 21.02 9.87
CA GLY A 230 33.82 21.58 8.93
C GLY A 230 32.63 20.66 8.64
N GLY A 231 31.75 21.07 7.72
CA GLY A 231 30.45 20.44 7.53
C GLY A 231 30.46 18.92 7.32
N MET A 232 31.38 18.40 6.50
CA MET A 232 31.50 16.95 6.29
C MET A 232 31.95 16.21 7.55
N PHE A 233 32.92 16.77 8.28
CA PHE A 233 33.38 16.21 9.55
C PHE A 233 32.23 16.20 10.58
N ASP A 234 31.55 17.33 10.73
CA ASP A 234 30.45 17.47 11.70
C ASP A 234 29.30 16.49 11.43
N LEU A 235 28.91 16.28 10.17
CA LEU A 235 27.87 15.30 9.80
C LEU A 235 28.23 13.87 10.25
N LEU A 236 29.52 13.54 10.33
CA LEU A 236 30.00 12.21 10.70
C LEU A 236 30.30 12.05 12.20
N TRP A 237 30.48 13.16 12.93
CA TRP A 237 31.01 13.12 14.30
C TRP A 237 30.11 13.78 15.36
N SER A 238 29.21 14.69 14.99
CA SER A 238 28.47 15.46 15.98
C SER A 238 27.45 14.61 16.74
N ASP A 239 27.09 15.04 17.95
CA ASP A 239 26.21 14.29 18.88
C ASP A 239 25.03 15.14 19.38
N PRO A 240 23.82 14.58 19.61
CA PRO A 240 22.76 15.31 20.29
C PRO A 240 23.15 15.58 21.75
N ASP A 241 22.89 16.80 22.22
CA ASP A 241 23.09 17.22 23.61
C ASP A 241 21.76 17.63 24.26
N GLU A 242 21.74 17.64 25.59
CA GLU A 242 20.61 18.13 26.37
C GLU A 242 20.56 19.66 26.44
N ASN A 243 21.70 20.35 26.27
CA ASN A 243 21.67 21.81 26.12
C ASN A 243 20.90 22.19 24.87
N PRO A 244 20.11 23.27 24.89
CA PRO A 244 19.22 23.62 23.77
C PRO A 244 19.96 24.12 22.51
N ALA A 245 21.18 24.65 22.65
CA ALA A 245 21.94 25.27 21.57
C ALA A 245 23.13 24.41 21.11
N TRP A 246 23.96 24.96 20.21
CA TRP A 246 25.26 24.38 19.88
C TRP A 246 26.19 24.36 21.10
N GLY A 247 26.94 23.28 21.25
CA GLY A 247 27.97 23.12 22.27
C GLY A 247 29.14 22.28 21.76
N GLN A 248 30.13 22.07 22.62
CA GLN A 248 31.21 21.11 22.38
C GLN A 248 30.81 19.75 22.92
N SER A 249 31.16 18.68 22.22
CA SER A 249 30.89 17.32 22.68
C SER A 249 31.63 17.05 23.98
N LYS A 250 30.88 16.65 25.02
CA LYS A 250 31.45 16.22 26.30
C LYS A 250 32.06 14.82 26.23
N ARG A 251 31.71 14.06 25.18
CA ARG A 251 32.10 12.65 25.00
C ARG A 251 33.27 12.49 24.05
N ARG A 252 33.42 13.42 23.09
CA ARG A 252 34.42 13.33 22.02
C ARG A 252 35.41 14.49 22.14
N GLY A 253 36.69 14.17 21.95
CA GLY A 253 37.75 15.18 21.84
C GLY A 253 37.76 15.83 20.44
N GLY A 254 38.72 16.73 20.19
CA GLY A 254 39.01 17.21 18.84
C GLY A 254 38.06 18.28 18.27
N GLY A 255 37.33 19.02 19.10
CA GLY A 255 36.49 20.13 18.64
C GLY A 255 35.13 19.73 18.05
N VAL A 256 34.73 18.47 18.24
CA VAL A 256 33.45 17.92 17.76
C VAL A 256 32.26 18.65 18.38
N TYR A 257 31.34 19.09 17.54
CA TYR A 257 30.12 19.77 17.99
C TYR A 257 29.10 18.82 18.63
N ALA A 258 28.33 19.38 19.54
CA ALA A 258 27.09 18.78 20.02
C ALA A 258 25.92 19.74 19.77
N PHE A 259 24.74 19.21 19.46
CA PHE A 259 23.59 20.01 19.05
C PHE A 259 22.38 19.76 19.95
N GLY A 260 21.72 20.85 20.33
CA GLY A 260 20.53 20.84 21.16
C GLY A 260 19.21 20.77 20.42
N GLN A 261 18.13 20.72 21.21
CA GLN A 261 16.76 20.67 20.68
C GLN A 261 16.41 21.87 19.78
N VAL A 262 16.85 23.08 20.13
CA VAL A 262 16.52 24.26 19.30
C VAL A 262 17.15 24.12 17.91
N ILE A 263 18.35 23.52 17.85
CA ILE A 263 19.06 23.29 16.58
C ILE A 263 18.34 22.25 15.72
N SER A 264 17.92 21.12 16.30
CA SER A 264 17.21 20.08 15.55
C SER A 264 15.82 20.54 15.10
N ASP A 265 15.10 21.29 15.94
CA ASP A 265 13.80 21.89 15.57
C ASP A 265 13.95 22.90 14.42
N MET A 266 14.96 23.78 14.48
CA MET A 266 15.25 24.74 13.43
C MET A 266 15.62 24.06 12.10
N PHE A 267 16.48 23.03 12.16
CA PHE A 267 16.88 22.28 10.98
C PHE A 267 15.68 21.57 10.33
N ASN A 268 14.86 20.91 11.14
CA ASN A 268 13.64 20.24 10.67
C ASN A 268 12.67 21.21 10.02
N HIS A 269 12.40 22.34 10.68
CA HIS A 269 11.52 23.37 10.14
C HIS A 269 12.03 23.93 8.82
N ARG A 270 13.32 24.29 8.75
CA ARG A 270 13.91 24.91 7.55
C ARG A 270 13.95 23.97 6.35
N ASN A 271 14.12 22.66 6.58
CA ASN A 271 14.24 21.66 5.52
C ASN A 271 12.94 20.90 5.26
N GLY A 272 11.85 21.24 5.95
CA GLY A 272 10.54 20.59 5.77
C GLY A 272 10.48 19.13 6.25
N THR A 273 11.45 18.71 7.08
CA THR A 273 11.56 17.37 7.66
C THR A 273 10.89 17.33 9.05
N ASN A 274 10.49 16.13 9.47
CA ASN A 274 9.79 15.91 10.72
C ASN A 274 10.66 15.22 11.78
N LEU A 275 11.68 14.52 11.32
CA LEU A 275 12.53 13.62 12.09
C LEU A 275 13.95 13.61 11.53
N ILE A 276 14.93 13.61 12.43
CA ILE A 276 16.33 13.28 12.13
C ILE A 276 16.59 11.86 12.65
N SER A 277 16.94 10.94 11.77
CA SER A 277 17.41 9.59 12.11
C SER A 277 18.93 9.57 12.00
N ARG A 278 19.59 9.09 13.04
CA ARG A 278 21.04 9.04 13.09
C ARG A 278 21.60 7.77 13.72
N ALA A 279 22.91 7.59 13.62
CA ALA A 279 23.64 6.45 14.15
C ALA A 279 24.74 6.92 15.15
N HIS A 280 25.91 6.28 15.13
CA HIS A 280 27.19 6.74 15.70
C HIS A 280 27.35 6.68 17.23
N GLN A 281 26.26 6.57 17.98
CA GLN A 281 26.29 6.41 19.44
C GLN A 281 25.66 5.09 19.85
N TRP A 282 26.45 4.24 20.52
CA TRP A 282 25.90 3.05 21.15
C TRP A 282 24.89 3.46 22.23
N VAL A 283 23.79 2.70 22.30
CA VAL A 283 22.67 2.90 23.24
C VAL A 283 22.20 1.54 23.73
N MET A 284 21.81 1.45 25.01
CA MET A 284 21.46 0.16 25.65
C MET A 284 20.34 -0.59 24.92
N ASP A 285 19.27 0.12 24.54
CA ASP A 285 18.07 -0.50 23.96
C ASP A 285 18.12 -0.56 22.41
N GLY A 286 19.30 -0.37 21.82
CA GLY A 286 19.48 -0.32 20.36
C GLY A 286 18.94 0.96 19.69
N PHE A 287 18.08 1.74 20.36
CA PHE A 287 17.67 3.07 19.92
C PHE A 287 17.51 4.04 21.09
N LYS A 288 17.52 5.35 20.79
CA LYS A 288 17.25 6.41 21.77
C LYS A 288 16.62 7.63 21.12
N TRP A 289 15.52 8.12 21.70
CA TRP A 289 14.90 9.38 21.32
C TRP A 289 15.55 10.57 22.04
N HIS A 290 15.70 11.67 21.32
CA HIS A 290 16.19 12.95 21.81
C HIS A 290 15.24 14.08 21.35
N HIS A 291 15.38 15.25 21.97
CA HIS A 291 14.77 16.51 21.50
C HIS A 291 13.26 16.37 21.23
N ASN A 292 12.49 15.88 22.22
CA ASN A 292 11.05 15.62 22.10
C ASN A 292 10.65 14.76 20.89
N GLN A 293 11.38 13.66 20.70
CA GLN A 293 11.17 12.70 19.60
C GLN A 293 11.40 13.28 18.19
N ARG A 294 12.19 14.35 18.08
CA ARG A 294 12.60 14.94 16.79
C ARG A 294 13.90 14.38 16.26
N VAL A 295 14.65 13.67 17.10
CA VAL A 295 15.88 13.00 16.74
C VAL A 295 15.87 11.59 17.33
N VAL A 296 16.17 10.59 16.51
CA VAL A 296 16.36 9.20 16.95
C VAL A 296 17.77 8.73 16.62
N THR A 297 18.44 8.15 17.61
CA THR A 297 19.68 7.42 17.44
C THR A 297 19.36 5.94 17.31
N ILE A 298 19.89 5.27 16.29
CA ILE A 298 19.73 3.83 16.02
C ILE A 298 21.11 3.19 16.04
N PHE A 299 21.23 2.06 16.71
CA PHE A 299 22.44 1.26 16.81
C PHE A 299 22.09 -0.20 16.55
N SER A 300 22.64 -0.78 15.48
CA SER A 300 22.21 -2.09 14.98
C SER A 300 23.09 -3.25 15.45
N ALA A 301 24.22 -2.98 16.11
CA ALA A 301 25.13 -3.99 16.63
C ALA A 301 24.81 -4.36 18.10
N PRO A 302 24.17 -5.51 18.38
CA PRO A 302 23.96 -5.98 19.76
C PRO A 302 25.27 -6.41 20.40
N LYS A 303 25.30 -6.44 21.74
CA LYS A 303 26.45 -6.84 22.56
C LYS A 303 27.75 -6.27 22.04
N TYR A 304 27.76 -4.96 21.82
CA TYR A 304 28.77 -4.28 21.04
C TYR A 304 30.20 -4.59 21.51
N CYS A 305 31.09 -4.83 20.55
CA CYS A 305 32.46 -5.33 20.77
C CYS A 305 32.56 -6.68 21.52
N GLY A 306 31.46 -7.40 21.69
CA GLY A 306 31.36 -8.63 22.49
C GLY A 306 31.48 -8.42 24.00
N ILE A 307 31.41 -7.18 24.48
CA ILE A 307 31.68 -6.82 25.88
C ILE A 307 30.50 -6.06 26.51
N LEU A 308 29.73 -5.32 25.71
CA LEU A 308 28.55 -4.61 26.19
C LEU A 308 27.32 -5.53 26.22
N GLU A 309 26.28 -5.09 26.94
CA GLU A 309 25.01 -5.81 27.09
C GLU A 309 23.86 -5.13 26.33
N ASN A 310 24.19 -4.23 25.38
CA ASN A 310 23.16 -3.57 24.59
C ASN A 310 22.47 -4.54 23.63
N ILE A 311 21.22 -4.24 23.27
CA ILE A 311 20.55 -4.87 22.13
C ILE A 311 20.76 -4.02 20.87
N GLY A 312 20.52 -4.62 19.70
CA GLY A 312 20.55 -3.94 18.40
C GLY A 312 19.12 -3.63 17.94
N ALA A 313 18.94 -2.53 17.20
CA ALA A 313 17.66 -2.15 16.62
C ALA A 313 17.78 -1.77 15.14
N MET A 314 16.63 -1.81 14.46
CA MET A 314 16.40 -1.22 13.15
C MET A 314 15.10 -0.41 13.20
N MET A 315 14.97 0.60 12.34
CA MET A 315 13.73 1.37 12.20
C MET A 315 13.07 1.04 10.86
N GLN A 316 11.88 0.44 10.90
CA GLN A 316 11.08 0.18 9.70
C GLN A 316 10.17 1.37 9.43
N ILE A 317 10.27 1.92 8.23
CA ILE A 317 9.35 2.92 7.70
C ILE A 317 8.47 2.21 6.68
N ASP A 318 7.23 1.97 7.07
CA ASP A 318 6.23 1.39 6.18
C ASP A 318 5.77 2.41 5.15
N ASP A 319 5.38 1.88 3.99
CA ASP A 319 4.73 2.67 2.95
C ASP A 319 3.35 3.11 3.44
N GLN A 320 3.26 4.34 3.93
CA GLN A 320 1.99 5.01 4.17
C GLN A 320 1.49 5.78 2.93
N LYS A 321 2.23 5.71 1.81
CA LYS A 321 1.95 6.45 0.57
C LYS A 321 2.23 5.62 -0.69
N GLY A 322 1.35 4.65 -0.96
CA GLY A 322 0.99 4.35 -2.34
C GLY A 322 1.83 3.32 -3.11
N ARG A 323 2.02 2.12 -2.56
CA ARG A 323 2.05 0.92 -3.40
C ARG A 323 0.73 0.85 -4.18
N SER A 324 0.76 1.25 -5.45
CA SER A 324 -0.37 1.04 -6.35
C SER A 324 -0.59 -0.46 -6.50
N ILE A 325 -1.63 -0.99 -5.85
CA ILE A 325 -2.05 -2.38 -6.04
C ILE A 325 -2.27 -2.62 -7.54
N THR A 326 -1.62 -3.65 -8.08
CA THR A 326 -1.74 -3.98 -9.50
C THR A 326 -3.07 -4.67 -9.78
N SER A 327 -3.57 -4.60 -11.01
CA SER A 327 -4.79 -5.33 -11.40
C SER A 327 -4.66 -6.84 -11.14
N THR A 328 -3.48 -7.41 -11.37
CA THR A 328 -3.20 -8.83 -11.15
C THR A 328 -3.30 -9.22 -9.67
N GLU A 329 -2.86 -8.36 -8.75
CA GLU A 329 -3.01 -8.61 -7.31
C GLU A 329 -4.48 -8.58 -6.90
N VAL A 330 -5.26 -7.63 -7.42
CA VAL A 330 -6.70 -7.56 -7.13
C VAL A 330 -7.44 -8.77 -7.73
N ASP A 331 -7.05 -9.23 -8.93
CA ASP A 331 -7.59 -10.46 -9.52
C ASP A 331 -7.35 -11.68 -8.62
N GLN A 332 -6.14 -11.81 -8.04
CA GLN A 332 -5.84 -12.88 -7.08
C GLN A 332 -6.67 -12.77 -5.80
N TRP A 333 -6.91 -11.55 -5.30
CA TRP A 333 -7.74 -11.32 -4.12
C TRP A 333 -9.20 -11.67 -4.38
N ILE A 334 -9.73 -11.35 -5.57
CA ILE A 334 -11.09 -11.73 -5.97
C ILE A 334 -11.24 -13.24 -5.97
N GLU A 335 -10.30 -13.99 -6.56
CA GLU A 335 -10.36 -15.45 -6.58
C GLU A 335 -10.20 -16.06 -5.17
N GLN A 336 -9.29 -15.53 -4.35
CA GLN A 336 -9.17 -15.91 -2.94
C GLN A 336 -10.48 -15.68 -2.17
N LEU A 337 -11.14 -14.54 -2.39
CA LEU A 337 -12.38 -14.19 -1.72
C LEU A 337 -13.53 -15.08 -2.20
N LYS A 338 -13.63 -15.41 -3.49
CA LYS A 338 -14.63 -16.35 -4.02
C LYS A 338 -14.55 -17.74 -3.38
N ASP A 339 -13.35 -18.16 -2.98
CA ASP A 339 -13.13 -19.37 -2.16
C ASP A 339 -13.54 -19.21 -0.68
N CYS A 340 -14.18 -18.10 -0.31
CA CYS A 340 -14.52 -17.71 1.07
C CYS A 340 -13.28 -17.59 1.99
N LYS A 341 -12.11 -17.26 1.44
CA LYS A 341 -10.88 -17.03 2.22
C LYS A 341 -10.69 -15.54 2.46
N LYS A 342 -10.67 -15.13 3.73
CA LYS A 342 -10.40 -13.74 4.12
C LYS A 342 -9.02 -13.26 3.60
N LEU A 343 -8.93 -11.97 3.29
CA LEU A 343 -7.66 -11.30 3.03
C LEU A 343 -6.86 -11.10 4.34
N THR A 344 -5.57 -10.79 4.25
CA THR A 344 -4.79 -10.36 5.42
C THR A 344 -5.15 -8.94 5.83
N GLU A 345 -4.87 -8.55 7.08
CA GLU A 345 -5.13 -7.18 7.56
C GLU A 345 -4.47 -6.11 6.66
N HIS A 346 -3.24 -6.37 6.21
CA HIS A 346 -2.53 -5.48 5.30
C HIS A 346 -3.22 -5.38 3.94
N GLN A 347 -3.63 -6.51 3.35
CA GLN A 347 -4.36 -6.53 2.08
C GLN A 347 -5.70 -5.77 2.18
N VAL A 348 -6.44 -5.92 3.29
CA VAL A 348 -7.67 -5.16 3.52
C VAL A 348 -7.40 -3.66 3.58
N LYS A 349 -6.37 -3.23 4.33
CA LYS A 349 -5.99 -1.81 4.41
C LYS A 349 -5.64 -1.23 3.04
N MET A 350 -4.86 -1.96 2.25
CA MET A 350 -4.51 -1.57 0.88
C MET A 350 -5.75 -1.49 -0.03
N LEU A 351 -6.63 -2.48 0.05
CA LEU A 351 -7.88 -2.51 -0.70
C LEU A 351 -8.78 -1.32 -0.35
N CYS A 352 -8.98 -1.06 0.96
CA CYS A 352 -9.78 0.08 1.43
C CYS A 352 -9.15 1.41 1.02
N ALA A 353 -7.84 1.58 1.12
CA ALA A 353 -7.16 2.80 0.70
C ALA A 353 -7.40 3.07 -0.79
N LYS A 354 -7.24 2.05 -1.65
CA LYS A 354 -7.49 2.21 -3.09
C LYS A 354 -8.95 2.47 -3.41
N ALA A 355 -9.86 1.82 -2.69
CA ALA A 355 -11.29 2.06 -2.85
C ALA A 355 -11.69 3.49 -2.43
N LYS A 356 -11.10 4.05 -1.37
CA LYS A 356 -11.32 5.46 -0.98
C LYS A 356 -10.89 6.42 -2.09
N GLU A 357 -9.73 6.19 -2.74
CA GLU A 357 -9.30 7.02 -3.89
C GLU A 357 -10.35 7.03 -5.01
N ILE A 358 -10.90 5.86 -5.35
CA ILE A 358 -11.90 5.72 -6.40
C ILE A 358 -13.22 6.37 -5.98
N LEU A 359 -13.70 6.04 -4.79
CA LEU A 359 -15.00 6.48 -4.29
C LEU A 359 -15.01 7.97 -3.94
N ALA A 360 -13.88 8.59 -3.61
CA ALA A 360 -13.78 10.03 -3.38
C ALA A 360 -14.17 10.86 -4.61
N GLU A 361 -13.88 10.34 -5.80
CA GLU A 361 -14.20 10.99 -7.08
C GLU A 361 -15.64 10.71 -7.55
N GLU A 362 -16.36 9.77 -6.92
CA GLU A 362 -17.74 9.47 -7.30
C GLU A 362 -18.73 10.50 -6.73
N PRO A 363 -19.78 10.88 -7.48
CA PRO A 363 -20.82 11.78 -6.97
C PRO A 363 -21.78 11.06 -6.01
N ASN A 364 -22.53 11.81 -5.19
CA ASN A 364 -23.57 11.23 -4.32
C ASN A 364 -24.73 10.57 -5.09
N VAL A 365 -24.98 11.05 -6.32
CA VAL A 365 -25.94 10.49 -7.26
C VAL A 365 -25.13 9.96 -8.44
N LYS A 366 -24.82 8.66 -8.42
CA LYS A 366 -24.02 8.01 -9.46
C LYS A 366 -24.89 7.73 -10.69
N GLU A 367 -24.57 8.33 -11.82
CA GLU A 367 -25.20 8.00 -13.09
C GLU A 367 -24.74 6.60 -13.55
N VAL A 368 -25.68 5.75 -13.94
CA VAL A 368 -25.45 4.38 -14.42
C VAL A 368 -26.24 4.15 -15.71
N GLN A 369 -25.68 3.36 -16.62
CA GLN A 369 -26.33 3.03 -17.89
C GLN A 369 -26.81 1.59 -17.91
N THR A 370 -27.90 1.33 -18.61
CA THR A 370 -28.31 -0.03 -18.95
C THR A 370 -27.35 -0.68 -19.97
N PRO A 371 -27.27 -2.03 -20.03
CA PRO A 371 -28.00 -2.99 -19.18
C PRO A 371 -27.37 -3.08 -17.79
N VAL A 372 -28.18 -3.23 -16.74
CA VAL A 372 -27.72 -3.28 -15.34
C VAL A 372 -28.59 -4.15 -14.45
N THR A 373 -27.97 -4.81 -13.47
CA THR A 373 -28.67 -5.59 -12.43
C THR A 373 -28.64 -4.84 -11.10
N ILE A 374 -29.80 -4.62 -10.50
CA ILE A 374 -29.99 -3.94 -9.22
C ILE A 374 -30.24 -4.97 -8.11
N CYS A 375 -29.48 -4.84 -7.03
CA CYS A 375 -29.44 -5.73 -5.87
C CYS A 375 -29.76 -4.94 -4.59
N GLY A 376 -30.51 -5.56 -3.68
CA GLY A 376 -30.77 -5.05 -2.34
C GLY A 376 -29.77 -5.57 -1.31
N ASP A 377 -30.25 -5.70 -0.07
CA ASP A 377 -29.47 -6.09 1.12
C ASP A 377 -28.82 -7.48 0.96
N ILE A 378 -27.62 -7.65 1.52
CA ILE A 378 -26.84 -8.91 1.50
C ILE A 378 -26.52 -9.42 2.92
N HIS A 379 -26.22 -8.53 3.86
CA HIS A 379 -26.03 -8.82 5.28
C HIS A 379 -25.10 -10.01 5.59
N GLY A 380 -23.91 -10.00 5.02
CA GLY A 380 -22.88 -11.00 5.32
C GLY A 380 -23.24 -12.44 4.93
N GLN A 381 -24.28 -12.64 4.12
CA GLN A 381 -24.65 -13.95 3.57
C GLN A 381 -23.83 -14.25 2.30
N PHE A 382 -22.51 -14.47 2.50
CA PHE A 382 -21.53 -14.58 1.41
C PHE A 382 -21.86 -15.64 0.36
N HIS A 383 -22.33 -16.82 0.76
CA HIS A 383 -22.68 -17.88 -0.19
C HIS A 383 -23.89 -17.52 -1.05
N ASP A 384 -24.84 -16.78 -0.50
CA ASP A 384 -25.98 -16.27 -1.26
C ASP A 384 -25.58 -15.13 -2.20
N LEU A 385 -24.53 -14.36 -1.87
CA LEU A 385 -23.91 -13.42 -2.81
C LEU A 385 -23.27 -14.15 -4.01
N LEU A 386 -22.63 -15.30 -3.80
CA LEU A 386 -22.11 -16.11 -4.91
C LEU A 386 -23.25 -16.70 -5.76
N GLU A 387 -24.34 -17.13 -5.13
CA GLU A 387 -25.55 -17.57 -5.83
C GLU A 387 -26.18 -16.44 -6.64
N LEU A 388 -26.23 -15.21 -6.10
CA LEU A 388 -26.66 -14.01 -6.81
C LEU A 388 -25.85 -13.80 -8.09
N PHE A 389 -24.52 -13.92 -8.05
CA PHE A 389 -23.69 -13.83 -9.26
C PHE A 389 -23.86 -15.02 -10.21
N ARG A 390 -24.25 -16.20 -9.71
CA ARG A 390 -24.59 -17.36 -10.55
C ARG A 390 -25.88 -17.13 -11.32
N GLN A 391 -26.86 -16.47 -10.70
CA GLN A 391 -28.18 -16.19 -11.28
C GLN A 391 -28.17 -14.95 -12.17
N GLY A 392 -27.52 -13.87 -11.75
CA GLY A 392 -27.47 -12.59 -12.48
C GLY A 392 -26.33 -12.48 -13.50
N GLY A 393 -25.35 -13.37 -13.44
CA GLY A 393 -24.14 -13.33 -14.26
C GLY A 393 -22.92 -12.74 -13.53
N GLN A 394 -21.72 -13.09 -13.99
CA GLN A 394 -20.49 -12.68 -13.31
C GLN A 394 -20.09 -11.24 -13.67
N CYS A 395 -19.59 -10.47 -12.71
CA CYS A 395 -18.84 -9.25 -13.00
C CYS A 395 -17.45 -9.64 -13.56
N PRO A 396 -16.93 -9.01 -14.64
CA PRO A 396 -17.42 -7.81 -15.32
C PRO A 396 -18.20 -8.10 -16.61
N ALA A 397 -18.91 -9.21 -16.75
CA ALA A 397 -19.79 -9.42 -17.90
C ALA A 397 -21.15 -8.72 -17.68
N THR A 398 -21.68 -8.77 -16.46
CA THR A 398 -22.91 -8.08 -16.05
C THR A 398 -22.59 -6.80 -15.26
N ASN A 399 -23.30 -5.69 -15.52
CA ASN A 399 -23.22 -4.48 -14.68
C ASN A 399 -24.06 -4.64 -13.41
N TYR A 400 -23.60 -4.10 -12.28
CA TYR A 400 -24.30 -4.21 -11.00
C TYR A 400 -24.46 -2.86 -10.28
N ILE A 401 -25.61 -2.69 -9.62
CA ILE A 401 -25.82 -1.72 -8.54
C ILE A 401 -26.20 -2.51 -7.29
N PHE A 402 -25.43 -2.38 -6.21
CA PHE A 402 -25.84 -2.86 -4.90
C PHE A 402 -26.26 -1.67 -4.03
N MET A 403 -27.43 -1.77 -3.40
CA MET A 403 -28.07 -0.64 -2.73
C MET A 403 -27.68 -0.44 -1.26
N GLY A 404 -26.78 -1.24 -0.69
CA GLY A 404 -26.32 -1.11 0.70
C GLY A 404 -26.57 -2.36 1.55
N ASP A 405 -26.27 -2.26 2.84
CA ASP A 405 -26.42 -3.33 3.84
C ASP A 405 -25.69 -4.62 3.46
N TYR A 406 -24.37 -4.49 3.30
CA TYR A 406 -23.45 -5.57 2.98
C TYR A 406 -23.05 -6.39 4.19
N VAL A 407 -22.99 -5.72 5.34
CA VAL A 407 -22.44 -6.26 6.60
C VAL A 407 -23.53 -6.46 7.65
N ASP A 408 -23.10 -7.00 8.79
CA ASP A 408 -23.92 -7.37 9.95
C ASP A 408 -24.86 -8.55 9.69
N ARG A 409 -25.36 -9.15 10.78
CA ARG A 409 -26.30 -10.29 10.84
C ARG A 409 -25.71 -11.62 10.37
N GLY A 410 -25.21 -11.70 9.14
CA GLY A 410 -24.57 -12.88 8.58
C GLY A 410 -23.17 -13.11 9.13
N LEU A 411 -22.66 -14.33 8.95
CA LEU A 411 -21.38 -14.78 9.53
C LEU A 411 -20.13 -14.38 8.73
N TYR A 412 -20.33 -13.89 7.51
CA TYR A 412 -19.29 -13.66 6.50
C TYR A 412 -19.34 -12.23 5.94
N SER A 413 -19.60 -11.24 6.80
CA SER A 413 -19.62 -9.83 6.41
C SER A 413 -18.27 -9.36 5.88
N VAL A 414 -17.16 -9.83 6.48
CA VAL A 414 -15.79 -9.50 6.05
C VAL A 414 -15.53 -9.93 4.61
N GLU A 415 -15.85 -11.18 4.24
CA GLU A 415 -15.66 -11.69 2.88
C GLU A 415 -16.62 -11.00 1.91
N THR A 416 -17.87 -10.78 2.33
CA THR A 416 -18.91 -10.11 1.54
C THR A 416 -18.47 -8.71 1.12
N ILE A 417 -18.13 -7.85 2.08
CA ILE A 417 -17.70 -6.49 1.76
C ILE A 417 -16.36 -6.47 1.03
N SER A 418 -15.41 -7.33 1.41
CA SER A 418 -14.11 -7.40 0.73
C SER A 418 -14.27 -7.76 -0.75
N LEU A 419 -15.16 -8.69 -1.10
CA LEU A 419 -15.39 -9.09 -2.49
C LEU A 419 -16.01 -7.96 -3.29
N LEU A 420 -17.03 -7.28 -2.76
CA LEU A 420 -17.67 -6.15 -3.44
C LEU A 420 -16.70 -4.98 -3.65
N ILE A 421 -15.87 -4.66 -2.65
CA ILE A 421 -14.84 -3.62 -2.80
C ILE A 421 -13.75 -4.03 -3.79
N ALA A 422 -13.30 -5.29 -3.77
CA ALA A 422 -12.31 -5.78 -4.74
C ALA A 422 -12.84 -5.70 -6.19
N LEU A 423 -14.09 -6.10 -6.41
CA LEU A 423 -14.76 -5.93 -7.70
C LEU A 423 -14.88 -4.44 -8.10
N LYS A 424 -15.21 -3.55 -7.16
CA LYS A 424 -15.26 -2.10 -7.42
C LYS A 424 -13.91 -1.52 -7.82
N VAL A 425 -12.85 -1.89 -7.09
CA VAL A 425 -11.49 -1.45 -7.39
C VAL A 425 -11.05 -1.97 -8.76
N ARG A 426 -11.41 -3.21 -9.10
CA ARG A 426 -10.99 -3.87 -10.34
C ARG A 426 -11.78 -3.45 -11.58
N HIS A 427 -13.06 -3.14 -11.41
CA HIS A 427 -14.03 -2.90 -12.48
C HIS A 427 -14.91 -1.68 -12.16
N GLN A 428 -14.28 -0.51 -12.04
CA GLN A 428 -14.88 0.73 -11.54
C GLN A 428 -16.18 1.12 -12.23
N ASP A 429 -16.28 0.90 -13.54
CA ASP A 429 -17.45 1.24 -14.37
C ASP A 429 -18.50 0.13 -14.46
N ARG A 430 -18.23 -1.06 -13.91
CA ARG A 430 -19.12 -2.24 -14.02
C ARG A 430 -19.89 -2.52 -12.75
N ILE A 431 -19.48 -1.97 -11.61
CA ILE A 431 -20.15 -2.16 -10.33
C ILE A 431 -20.25 -0.84 -9.57
N THR A 432 -21.47 -0.56 -9.09
CA THR A 432 -21.78 0.58 -8.21
C THR A 432 -22.21 0.03 -6.85
N ILE A 433 -21.63 0.56 -5.79
CA ILE A 433 -21.88 0.15 -4.41
C ILE A 433 -22.37 1.37 -3.62
N LEU A 434 -23.64 1.35 -3.23
CA LEU A 434 -24.25 2.44 -2.47
C LEU A 434 -24.11 2.21 -0.97
N ARG A 435 -24.23 3.27 -0.18
CA ARG A 435 -24.24 3.17 1.28
C ARG A 435 -25.60 2.69 1.77
N GLY A 436 -25.63 1.68 2.64
CA GLY A 436 -26.80 1.32 3.44
C GLY A 436 -26.72 1.91 4.86
N ASN A 437 -27.72 1.62 5.70
CA ASN A 437 -27.69 2.08 7.09
C ASN A 437 -26.71 1.27 7.94
N HIS A 438 -26.44 0.01 7.57
CA HIS A 438 -25.47 -0.85 8.27
C HIS A 438 -24.01 -0.50 7.97
N GLU A 439 -23.72 0.28 6.93
CA GLU A 439 -22.39 0.85 6.68
C GLU A 439 -22.12 2.08 7.59
N SER A 440 -22.26 1.85 8.90
CA SER A 440 -22.14 2.84 9.98
C SER A 440 -21.38 2.26 11.19
N ARG A 441 -20.60 3.10 11.88
CA ARG A 441 -19.88 2.68 13.09
C ARG A 441 -20.85 2.29 14.20
N GLY A 442 -21.96 3.01 14.32
CA GLY A 442 -22.98 2.75 15.34
C GLY A 442 -23.63 1.37 15.23
N LEU A 443 -24.10 0.96 14.05
CA LEU A 443 -24.77 -0.33 13.90
C LEU A 443 -23.78 -1.50 13.91
N THR A 444 -22.63 -1.36 13.26
CA THR A 444 -21.66 -2.47 13.14
C THR A 444 -21.08 -2.93 14.48
N THR A 445 -21.08 -2.08 15.51
CA THR A 445 -20.69 -2.45 16.88
C THR A 445 -21.73 -3.28 17.63
N VAL A 446 -22.99 -3.29 17.16
CA VAL A 446 -24.12 -3.96 17.82
C VAL A 446 -24.60 -5.17 17.03
N TYR A 447 -24.52 -5.15 15.70
CA TYR A 447 -25.18 -6.12 14.83
C TYR A 447 -24.23 -7.16 14.19
N GLY A 448 -22.96 -7.16 14.61
CA GLY A 448 -22.05 -8.31 14.46
C GLY A 448 -20.76 -8.06 13.67
N PHE A 449 -20.69 -7.03 12.82
CA PHE A 449 -19.52 -6.82 11.97
C PHE A 449 -18.25 -6.47 12.76
N TYR A 450 -18.37 -5.69 13.83
CA TYR A 450 -17.25 -5.39 14.73
C TYR A 450 -16.70 -6.68 15.37
N ASP A 451 -17.59 -7.50 15.93
CA ASP A 451 -17.22 -8.76 16.57
C ASP A 451 -16.62 -9.76 15.56
N GLU A 452 -17.14 -9.78 14.33
CA GLU A 452 -16.59 -10.58 13.25
C GLU A 452 -15.15 -10.15 12.91
N CYS A 453 -14.89 -8.85 12.79
CA CYS A 453 -13.55 -8.32 12.54
C CYS A 453 -12.59 -8.67 13.70
N MET A 454 -13.02 -8.47 14.94
CA MET A 454 -12.24 -8.82 16.13
C MET A 454 -11.89 -10.31 16.17
N ARG A 455 -12.87 -11.18 15.90
CA ARG A 455 -12.67 -12.63 15.87
C ARG A 455 -11.74 -13.07 14.74
N LYS A 456 -11.84 -12.46 13.55
CA LYS A 456 -11.04 -12.85 12.38
C LYS A 456 -9.62 -12.28 12.39
N TYR A 457 -9.40 -11.10 12.96
CA TYR A 457 -8.10 -10.40 12.86
C TYR A 457 -7.42 -10.13 14.20
N GLY A 458 -8.10 -10.34 15.33
CA GLY A 458 -7.57 -10.11 16.67
C GLY A 458 -7.50 -8.64 17.09
N THR A 459 -7.76 -7.70 16.17
CA THR A 459 -7.74 -6.25 16.43
C THR A 459 -8.89 -5.54 15.71
N ALA A 460 -9.22 -4.32 16.16
CA ALA A 460 -10.23 -3.48 15.51
C ALA A 460 -9.71 -2.81 14.22
N SER A 461 -8.48 -3.11 13.79
CA SER A 461 -7.85 -2.38 12.70
C SER A 461 -8.56 -2.56 11.35
N VAL A 462 -9.05 -3.77 11.07
CA VAL A 462 -9.87 -4.05 9.87
C VAL A 462 -11.24 -3.35 9.94
N TRP A 463 -11.88 -3.36 11.10
CA TRP A 463 -13.16 -2.66 11.29
C TRP A 463 -13.01 -1.14 11.09
N ASN A 464 -11.95 -0.54 11.63
CA ASN A 464 -11.62 0.87 11.39
C ASN A 464 -11.42 1.13 9.88
N ALA A 465 -10.66 0.27 9.19
CA ALA A 465 -10.39 0.45 7.77
C ALA A 465 -11.67 0.44 6.91
N PHE A 466 -12.62 -0.46 7.20
CA PHE A 466 -13.90 -0.52 6.50
C PHE A 466 -14.84 0.61 6.89
N THR A 467 -14.98 0.92 8.18
CA THR A 467 -15.88 2.01 8.61
C THR A 467 -15.42 3.38 8.12
N ASP A 468 -14.11 3.61 8.01
CA ASP A 468 -13.60 4.81 7.34
C ASP A 468 -13.84 4.79 5.81
N LEU A 469 -13.91 3.62 5.18
CA LEU A 469 -14.26 3.49 3.76
C LEU A 469 -15.75 3.75 3.52
N PHE A 470 -16.62 3.35 4.46
CA PHE A 470 -18.07 3.52 4.35
C PHE A 470 -18.50 4.97 4.19
N ASP A 471 -17.74 5.91 4.77
CA ASP A 471 -17.98 7.35 4.61
C ASP A 471 -17.83 7.83 3.15
N PHE A 472 -17.15 7.06 2.30
CA PHE A 472 -16.93 7.41 0.89
C PHE A 472 -18.00 6.84 -0.04
N LEU A 473 -18.83 5.89 0.41
CA LEU A 473 -19.83 5.22 -0.43
C LEU A 473 -20.89 6.22 -0.93
N PRO A 474 -21.17 6.27 -2.26
CA PRO A 474 -22.26 7.06 -2.81
C PRO A 474 -23.61 6.77 -2.14
N ILE A 475 -24.47 7.78 -2.08
CA ILE A 475 -25.77 7.66 -1.38
C ILE A 475 -26.84 7.06 -2.29
N SER A 476 -26.77 7.32 -3.59
CA SER A 476 -27.79 6.92 -4.57
C SER A 476 -27.20 6.73 -5.96
N ALA A 477 -27.95 6.05 -6.83
CA ALA A 477 -27.67 5.97 -8.25
C ALA A 477 -28.88 6.38 -9.08
N LEU A 478 -28.64 6.77 -10.34
CA LEU A 478 -29.66 7.12 -11.30
C LEU A 478 -29.39 6.33 -12.60
N VAL A 479 -30.28 5.41 -12.93
CA VAL A 479 -30.16 4.58 -14.14
C VAL A 479 -30.90 5.26 -15.27
N ASP A 480 -30.17 5.56 -16.36
CA ASP A 480 -30.68 6.20 -17.59
C ASP A 480 -31.54 7.45 -17.34
N SER A 481 -31.27 8.20 -16.26
CA SER A 481 -32.09 9.34 -15.82
C SER A 481 -33.54 9.02 -15.44
N GLU A 482 -33.93 7.74 -15.39
CA GLU A 482 -35.32 7.32 -15.18
C GLU A 482 -35.56 6.52 -13.89
N ILE A 483 -34.57 5.78 -13.38
CA ILE A 483 -34.75 4.96 -12.17
C ILE A 483 -33.80 5.44 -11.08
N PHE A 484 -34.37 5.97 -9.99
CA PHE A 484 -33.61 6.43 -8.83
C PHE A 484 -33.42 5.28 -7.83
N CYS A 485 -32.18 4.89 -7.60
CA CYS A 485 -31.80 3.80 -6.69
C CYS A 485 -31.25 4.37 -5.37
N VAL A 486 -31.80 3.92 -4.24
CA VAL A 486 -31.36 4.34 -2.89
C VAL A 486 -31.62 3.23 -1.87
N HIS A 487 -30.86 3.14 -0.79
CA HIS A 487 -31.09 2.11 0.25
C HIS A 487 -32.45 2.25 0.94
N GLY A 488 -32.63 3.37 1.64
CA GLY A 488 -33.79 3.76 2.42
C GLY A 488 -34.93 4.23 1.51
N GLY A 489 -35.18 5.52 1.49
CA GLY A 489 -36.23 6.08 0.66
C GLY A 489 -36.31 7.58 0.77
N LEU A 490 -37.47 8.14 0.50
CA LEU A 490 -37.64 9.60 0.47
C LEU A 490 -37.91 10.14 1.88
N GLY A 491 -37.36 11.32 2.17
CA GLY A 491 -37.65 12.08 3.38
C GLY A 491 -37.90 13.56 3.10
N PRO A 492 -38.43 14.31 4.08
CA PRO A 492 -38.87 15.69 3.89
C PRO A 492 -37.73 16.65 3.50
N SER A 493 -36.49 16.27 3.80
CA SER A 493 -35.29 17.05 3.47
C SER A 493 -34.81 16.82 2.02
N VAL A 494 -35.37 15.84 1.33
CA VAL A 494 -34.98 15.37 -0.01
C VAL A 494 -36.03 15.83 -1.03
N GLY A 495 -35.72 16.91 -1.77
CA GLY A 495 -36.64 17.47 -2.76
C GLY A 495 -36.19 17.33 -4.21
N THR A 496 -34.89 17.42 -4.48
CA THR A 496 -34.35 17.36 -5.84
C THR A 496 -33.01 16.61 -5.90
N LEU A 497 -32.70 16.00 -7.03
CA LEU A 497 -31.41 15.32 -7.28
C LEU A 497 -30.22 16.29 -7.12
N ASP A 498 -30.38 17.56 -7.50
CA ASP A 498 -29.33 18.57 -7.32
C ASP A 498 -29.00 18.88 -5.85
N LYS A 499 -29.98 18.78 -4.96
CA LYS A 499 -29.71 18.88 -3.51
C LYS A 499 -28.93 17.65 -3.04
N LEU A 500 -29.27 16.46 -3.53
CA LEU A 500 -28.58 15.21 -3.18
C LEU A 500 -27.11 15.23 -3.63
N ARG A 501 -26.84 15.72 -4.84
CA ARG A 501 -25.47 15.89 -5.38
C ARG A 501 -24.57 16.78 -4.52
N ARG A 502 -25.14 17.66 -3.67
CA ARG A 502 -24.41 18.63 -2.83
C ARG A 502 -24.25 18.20 -1.36
N LEU A 503 -24.80 17.06 -0.96
CA LEU A 503 -24.64 16.56 0.41
C LEU A 503 -23.16 16.27 0.70
N ASP A 504 -22.70 16.59 1.90
CA ASP A 504 -21.40 16.12 2.37
C ASP A 504 -21.57 14.71 2.94
N ARG A 505 -21.17 13.70 2.17
CA ARG A 505 -21.33 12.29 2.58
C ARG A 505 -20.17 11.76 3.41
N PHE A 506 -19.02 12.45 3.42
CA PHE A 506 -17.74 11.98 3.98
C PHE A 506 -17.70 12.07 5.52
N GLN A 507 -18.71 11.50 6.15
CA GLN A 507 -18.95 11.52 7.57
C GLN A 507 -19.77 10.30 7.98
N GLU A 508 -19.76 9.99 9.28
CA GLU A 508 -20.69 9.03 9.88
C GLU A 508 -22.15 9.44 9.59
N ILE A 509 -23.05 8.47 9.47
CA ILE A 509 -24.48 8.74 9.23
C ILE A 509 -25.04 9.62 10.37
N PRO A 510 -25.54 10.83 10.07
CA PRO A 510 -26.14 11.68 11.08
C PRO A 510 -27.40 11.07 11.70
N ALA A 511 -27.73 11.44 12.93
CA ALA A 511 -28.95 10.97 13.59
C ALA A 511 -30.23 11.38 12.84
N GLU A 512 -30.22 12.55 12.20
CA GLU A 512 -31.33 13.13 11.42
C GLU A 512 -30.80 13.91 10.21
N GLY A 513 -31.70 14.22 9.26
CA GLY A 513 -31.38 14.99 8.06
C GLY A 513 -31.33 14.13 6.79
N PRO A 514 -30.99 14.73 5.64
CA PRO A 514 -31.21 14.11 4.32
C PRO A 514 -30.47 12.79 4.11
N ILE A 515 -29.25 12.62 4.63
CA ILE A 515 -28.54 11.33 4.53
C ILE A 515 -29.25 10.27 5.36
N SER A 516 -29.65 10.60 6.60
CA SER A 516 -30.39 9.68 7.46
C SER A 516 -31.74 9.29 6.82
N ASP A 517 -32.46 10.27 6.28
CA ASP A 517 -33.71 10.06 5.56
C ASP A 517 -33.54 9.06 4.41
N LEU A 518 -32.52 9.25 3.57
CA LEU A 518 -32.23 8.40 2.41
C LEU A 518 -31.84 6.98 2.78
N LEU A 519 -31.30 6.74 3.97
CA LEU A 519 -30.81 5.43 4.39
C LEU A 519 -31.81 4.67 5.28
N TRP A 520 -32.81 5.35 5.85
CA TRP A 520 -33.72 4.75 6.86
C TRP A 520 -35.22 4.84 6.56
N SER A 521 -35.62 5.62 5.55
CA SER A 521 -37.05 5.81 5.27
C SER A 521 -37.68 4.60 4.57
N ASP A 522 -38.98 4.42 4.78
CA ASP A 522 -39.78 3.30 4.26
C ASP A 522 -41.04 3.81 3.54
N PRO A 523 -41.49 3.17 2.45
CA PRO A 523 -42.76 3.53 1.83
C PRO A 523 -43.96 3.18 2.74
N GLN A 524 -45.02 3.97 2.63
CA GLN A 524 -46.32 3.68 3.25
C GLN A 524 -47.48 3.84 2.27
N VAL A 525 -48.67 3.37 2.69
CA VAL A 525 -49.91 3.44 1.91
C VAL A 525 -50.59 4.81 2.03
N ARG A 526 -50.43 5.51 3.16
CA ARG A 526 -51.08 6.82 3.39
C ARG A 526 -50.26 7.94 2.78
N ASP A 527 -50.91 8.99 2.29
CA ASP A 527 -50.25 10.20 1.81
C ASP A 527 -49.49 10.93 2.94
N GLY A 528 -48.50 11.74 2.54
CA GLY A 528 -47.64 12.53 3.39
C GLY A 528 -46.50 11.75 4.04
N TYR A 529 -45.81 12.42 4.98
CA TYR A 529 -44.77 11.82 5.81
C TYR A 529 -45.30 11.43 7.20
N ALA A 530 -44.78 10.33 7.76
CA ALA A 530 -44.96 9.98 9.16
C ALA A 530 -43.63 9.57 9.80
N LYS A 531 -43.49 9.70 11.12
CA LYS A 531 -42.25 9.28 11.81
C LYS A 531 -42.07 7.76 11.73
N SER A 532 -40.87 7.31 11.39
CA SER A 532 -40.55 5.88 11.32
C SER A 532 -40.58 5.24 12.71
N LYS A 533 -41.04 3.98 12.77
CA LYS A 533 -40.95 3.16 13.99
C LYS A 533 -39.53 2.70 14.31
N ARG A 534 -38.58 2.89 13.37
CA ARG A 534 -37.16 2.57 13.55
C ARG A 534 -36.44 3.53 14.48
N GLY A 535 -37.08 4.65 14.84
CA GLY A 535 -36.48 5.71 15.66
C GLY A 535 -35.73 6.77 14.85
N THR A 536 -35.47 6.52 13.56
CA THR A 536 -34.93 7.50 12.61
C THR A 536 -35.53 7.27 11.21
N GLY A 537 -35.46 8.29 10.35
CA GLY A 537 -36.12 8.31 9.04
C GLY A 537 -37.65 8.47 9.11
N PHE A 538 -38.29 8.37 7.95
CA PHE A 538 -39.73 8.62 7.78
C PHE A 538 -40.42 7.48 7.04
N TYR A 539 -41.73 7.36 7.26
CA TYR A 539 -42.59 6.74 6.28
C TYR A 539 -43.00 7.77 5.23
N PHE A 540 -42.95 7.44 3.94
CA PHE A 540 -43.34 8.35 2.85
C PHE A 540 -44.47 7.78 1.98
N GLY A 541 -45.46 8.61 1.67
CA GLY A 541 -46.68 8.24 0.95
C GLY A 541 -46.59 8.32 -0.58
N PRO A 542 -47.64 7.87 -1.30
CA PRO A 542 -47.71 7.94 -2.76
C PRO A 542 -47.63 9.36 -3.35
N ASP A 543 -48.20 10.35 -2.67
CA ASP A 543 -48.12 11.77 -3.04
C ASP A 543 -46.69 12.33 -3.00
N VAL A 544 -45.91 11.94 -1.99
CA VAL A 544 -44.50 12.28 -1.86
C VAL A 544 -43.70 11.73 -3.03
N THR A 545 -43.88 10.44 -3.33
CA THR A 545 -43.19 9.78 -4.44
C THR A 545 -43.54 10.40 -5.78
N ARG A 546 -44.85 10.63 -6.07
CA ARG A 546 -45.27 11.29 -7.31
C ARG A 546 -44.66 12.69 -7.45
N THR A 547 -44.67 13.47 -6.38
CA THR A 547 -44.05 14.82 -6.40
C THR A 547 -42.57 14.73 -6.72
N PHE A 548 -41.85 13.77 -6.11
CA PHE A 548 -40.43 13.59 -6.37
C PHE A 548 -40.16 13.12 -7.81
N GLN A 549 -40.98 12.21 -8.34
CA GLN A 549 -40.93 11.76 -9.74
C GLN A 549 -41.15 12.90 -10.73
N GLU A 550 -42.20 13.70 -10.53
CA GLU A 550 -42.53 14.85 -11.39
C GLU A 550 -41.41 15.90 -11.39
N VAL A 551 -40.89 16.25 -10.21
CA VAL A 551 -39.86 17.28 -10.06
C VAL A 551 -38.52 16.86 -10.67
N ASN A 552 -38.16 15.58 -10.54
CA ASN A 552 -36.86 15.06 -10.96
C ASN A 552 -36.91 14.32 -12.30
N GLN A 553 -38.09 14.23 -12.92
CA GLN A 553 -38.32 13.55 -14.21
C GLN A 553 -37.88 12.07 -14.20
N ILE A 554 -38.14 11.37 -13.10
CA ILE A 554 -37.85 9.94 -12.96
C ILE A 554 -39.15 9.11 -12.96
N LEU A 555 -39.06 7.85 -13.36
CA LEU A 555 -40.17 6.91 -13.47
C LEU A 555 -40.36 6.04 -12.23
N VAL A 556 -39.27 5.58 -11.59
CA VAL A 556 -39.34 4.62 -10.47
C VAL A 556 -38.32 4.96 -9.40
N VAL A 557 -38.72 4.78 -8.13
CA VAL A 557 -37.78 4.71 -7.00
C VAL A 557 -37.51 3.23 -6.69
N SER A 558 -36.30 2.76 -6.95
CA SER A 558 -35.82 1.43 -6.56
C SER A 558 -35.11 1.53 -5.22
N ARG A 559 -35.52 0.69 -4.26
CA ARG A 559 -34.97 0.74 -2.89
C ARG A 559 -34.81 -0.62 -2.22
N ALA A 560 -34.16 -0.68 -1.05
CA ALA A 560 -33.82 -1.92 -0.34
C ALA A 560 -34.35 -2.00 1.12
N HIS A 561 -33.53 -2.29 2.15
CA HIS A 561 -33.71 -2.11 3.61
C HIS A 561 -34.88 -2.85 4.31
N GLN A 562 -35.92 -3.23 3.58
CA GLN A 562 -37.09 -3.93 4.09
C GLN A 562 -37.10 -5.35 3.53
N MET A 563 -36.99 -6.32 4.43
CA MET A 563 -37.21 -7.72 4.08
C MET A 563 -38.66 -7.89 3.60
N VAL A 564 -38.79 -8.45 2.39
CA VAL A 564 -40.05 -8.78 1.73
C VAL A 564 -40.05 -10.25 1.33
N GLU A 565 -41.18 -10.93 1.50
CA GLU A 565 -41.27 -12.40 1.42
C GLU A 565 -40.79 -12.98 0.08
N LYS A 566 -41.04 -12.28 -1.04
CA LYS A 566 -40.67 -12.72 -2.40
C LYS A 566 -39.29 -12.25 -2.84
N GLY A 567 -38.56 -11.51 -2.00
CA GLY A 567 -37.33 -10.82 -2.36
C GLY A 567 -37.55 -9.51 -3.14
N PHE A 568 -38.78 -9.21 -3.56
CA PHE A 568 -39.15 -7.90 -4.09
C PHE A 568 -40.61 -7.55 -3.76
N GLU A 569 -40.94 -6.26 -3.77
CA GLU A 569 -42.31 -5.76 -3.65
C GLU A 569 -42.51 -4.45 -4.42
N TRP A 570 -43.48 -4.41 -5.33
CA TRP A 570 -43.96 -3.16 -5.93
C TRP A 570 -45.04 -2.55 -5.04
N CYS A 571 -44.87 -1.27 -4.68
CA CYS A 571 -45.88 -0.53 -3.93
C CYS A 571 -46.19 0.83 -4.59
N GLN A 572 -47.15 1.55 -4.01
CA GLN A 572 -47.59 2.88 -4.48
C GLN A 572 -47.96 2.92 -5.97
N GLY A 573 -48.63 1.88 -6.46
CA GLY A 573 -49.07 1.79 -7.85
C GLY A 573 -47.94 1.54 -8.86
N GLY A 574 -46.81 0.96 -8.42
CA GLY A 574 -45.66 0.69 -9.27
C GLY A 574 -44.62 1.82 -9.27
N ALA A 575 -44.84 2.88 -8.50
CA ALA A 575 -43.89 4.00 -8.40
C ALA A 575 -42.64 3.66 -7.56
N VAL A 576 -42.74 2.68 -6.67
CA VAL A 576 -41.64 2.24 -5.79
C VAL A 576 -41.51 0.73 -5.86
N VAL A 577 -40.27 0.26 -6.00
CA VAL A 577 -39.92 -1.17 -5.84
C VAL A 577 -38.95 -1.34 -4.69
N THR A 578 -39.29 -2.24 -3.77
CA THR A 578 -38.38 -2.74 -2.73
C THR A 578 -37.71 -4.00 -3.25
N MET A 579 -36.38 -4.07 -3.21
CA MET A 579 -35.56 -5.21 -3.57
C MET A 579 -34.81 -5.72 -2.34
N PHE A 580 -34.81 -7.02 -2.11
CA PHE A 580 -34.12 -7.65 -1.00
C PHE A 580 -33.39 -8.89 -1.49
N SER A 581 -32.06 -8.91 -1.32
CA SER A 581 -31.19 -9.89 -1.97
C SER A 581 -30.57 -10.91 -0.99
N ALA A 582 -31.04 -10.95 0.26
CA ALA A 582 -30.63 -11.90 1.29
C ALA A 582 -31.73 -12.96 1.52
N PRO A 583 -31.63 -14.16 0.94
CA PRO A 583 -32.66 -15.19 1.08
C PRO A 583 -32.59 -15.83 2.47
N ASN A 584 -33.72 -16.32 2.99
CA ASN A 584 -33.85 -16.87 4.33
C ASN A 584 -33.10 -16.02 5.37
N TYR A 585 -33.42 -14.72 5.40
CA TYR A 585 -32.64 -13.72 6.12
C TYR A 585 -32.35 -14.13 7.56
N CYS A 586 -31.13 -13.83 8.02
CA CYS A 586 -30.61 -14.26 9.31
C CYS A 586 -30.71 -15.79 9.54
N TYR A 587 -30.80 -16.57 8.46
CA TYR A 587 -30.95 -18.02 8.43
C TYR A 587 -32.29 -18.57 8.97
N HIS A 588 -33.30 -17.72 9.20
CA HIS A 588 -34.58 -18.17 9.77
C HIS A 588 -35.85 -17.45 9.29
N CYS A 589 -35.75 -16.34 8.55
CA CYS A 589 -36.93 -15.59 8.12
C CYS A 589 -37.74 -16.28 7.01
N GLY A 590 -37.15 -17.23 6.27
CA GLY A 590 -37.83 -18.00 5.22
C GLY A 590 -38.22 -17.23 3.96
N ASN A 591 -37.83 -15.96 3.82
CA ASN A 591 -38.06 -15.16 2.61
C ASN A 591 -37.20 -15.65 1.43
N LYS A 592 -37.63 -15.34 0.21
CA LYS A 592 -36.81 -15.43 -0.99
C LYS A 592 -35.95 -14.17 -1.15
N ALA A 593 -34.99 -14.23 -2.05
CA ALA A 593 -34.25 -13.08 -2.54
C ALA A 593 -34.56 -12.81 -4.00
N ALA A 594 -34.38 -11.56 -4.43
CA ALA A 594 -34.49 -11.20 -5.83
C ALA A 594 -33.42 -10.18 -6.27
N ILE A 595 -33.19 -10.15 -7.57
CA ILE A 595 -32.45 -9.11 -8.29
C ILE A 595 -33.30 -8.60 -9.46
N LEU A 596 -33.15 -7.30 -9.78
CA LEU A 596 -33.87 -6.64 -10.86
C LEU A 596 -32.91 -6.38 -12.02
N GLN A 597 -33.11 -7.06 -13.14
CA GLN A 597 -32.31 -6.87 -14.36
C GLN A 597 -33.03 -5.91 -15.29
N LEU A 598 -32.30 -4.91 -15.79
CA LEU A 598 -32.76 -3.94 -16.77
C LEU A 598 -31.92 -4.12 -18.04
N ASP A 599 -32.59 -4.25 -19.19
CA ASP A 599 -31.93 -4.28 -20.50
C ASP A 599 -31.74 -2.87 -21.10
N GLU A 600 -31.18 -2.78 -22.31
CA GLU A 600 -30.90 -1.50 -22.97
C GLU A 600 -32.14 -0.65 -23.29
N THR A 601 -33.34 -1.21 -23.15
CA THR A 601 -34.63 -0.54 -23.38
C THR A 601 -35.37 -0.21 -22.09
N LEU A 602 -34.74 -0.44 -20.92
CA LEU A 602 -35.32 -0.37 -19.58
C LEU A 602 -36.46 -1.37 -19.33
N ASP A 603 -36.63 -2.36 -20.21
CA ASP A 603 -37.46 -3.51 -19.92
C ASP A 603 -36.82 -4.31 -18.78
N TYR A 604 -37.65 -4.74 -17.84
CA TYR A 604 -37.17 -5.35 -16.60
C TYR A 604 -37.53 -6.83 -16.48
N SER A 605 -36.63 -7.61 -15.89
CA SER A 605 -36.90 -8.97 -15.44
C SER A 605 -36.46 -9.18 -13.99
N LEU A 606 -37.30 -9.84 -13.21
CA LEU A 606 -37.01 -10.20 -11.82
C LEU A 606 -36.51 -11.64 -11.74
N VAL A 607 -35.29 -11.82 -11.22
CA VAL A 607 -34.74 -13.15 -10.96
C VAL A 607 -34.85 -13.42 -9.47
N ILE A 608 -35.64 -14.44 -9.11
CA ILE A 608 -35.93 -14.83 -7.73
C ILE A 608 -35.15 -16.10 -7.41
N PHE A 609 -34.47 -16.11 -6.27
CA PHE A 609 -33.68 -17.25 -5.82
C PHE A 609 -33.88 -17.53 -4.32
N GLU A 610 -33.58 -18.77 -3.93
CA GLU A 610 -33.65 -19.26 -2.56
C GLU A 610 -32.25 -19.40 -1.97
N GLY A 611 -32.17 -19.49 -0.65
CA GLY A 611 -30.89 -19.54 0.05
C GLY A 611 -30.12 -20.81 -0.23
N THR A 612 -28.80 -20.66 -0.32
CA THR A 612 -27.89 -21.79 -0.34
C THR A 612 -27.78 -22.38 1.08
N PRO A 613 -27.68 -23.72 1.21
CA PRO A 613 -27.40 -24.31 2.52
C PRO A 613 -26.10 -23.72 3.07
N PRO A 614 -26.05 -23.31 4.34
CA PRO A 614 -24.77 -22.91 4.93
C PRO A 614 -23.79 -24.08 4.83
N PRO A 615 -22.49 -23.83 4.58
CA PRO A 615 -21.49 -24.89 4.65
C PRO A 615 -21.61 -25.59 6.01
N GLU A 616 -21.58 -26.91 6.03
CA GLU A 616 -21.48 -27.67 7.27
C GLU A 616 -20.24 -27.15 8.04
N CYS A 617 -20.45 -26.65 9.26
CA CYS A 617 -19.36 -26.16 10.10
C CYS A 617 -18.39 -27.31 10.42
N ASP A 618 -17.12 -27.16 10.04
CA ASP A 618 -15.99 -27.88 10.66
C ASP A 618 -15.67 -27.31 12.05
#